data_AF-A0A7S2UF97-F1
#
_entry.id   AF-A0A7S2UF97-F1
#
_cell.length_a   1.000
_cell.length_b   1.000
_cell.length_c   1.000
_cell.angle_alpha   90.00
_cell.angle_beta   90.00
_cell.angle_gamma   90.00
#
_symmetry.space_group_name_H-M   'P 1'
#
loop_
_entity.id
_entity.type
_entity.pdbx_description
1 polymer ?
#
loop_
_entity_poly.entity_id
_entity_poly.type
_entity_poly.pdbx_seq_one_letter_code
_entity_poly.pdbx_strand_id
1 'polypeptide(L)'
;MSLSDTDAAVQNGVSRIETLRTLLAKHGAPGSRGCRQGAGDLTPIIRDGDVDVDVEPELVQVLGGEHELMLDLHPHLFPLARSQSTGNYVCALRRAFANDADYESSSMAPWPIVESKINAPGMRLLSLNSEHFMRRIACEADDSGTGEEIVAIYNEGLGQGKLPDAGLDEPYEPGSVAKLGYGVDKYALLRVGPFPDLYESMALQHQAKGDESSSLIAAETANGKFTGFGSTFAFYAKLLSTFPNRQEETKDAARVCLRIPIPSGGMEVEDLAQIARFARLATEDDSPTEAIAKMAVMYETIRQHEQDDDAANASKTPEQNAIDEANFLLDSVALHGGRWSDIRSKLGIIYHSAGRDDMALFVDPGMKL
;
A
#
# COMPACT_ATOMS: atom_id res chain seq x y z
N MET A 1 10.55 -34.23 9.46
CA MET A 1 9.49 -33.30 9.91
C MET A 1 8.79 -32.83 8.65
N SER A 2 7.57 -33.30 8.42
CA SER A 2 6.80 -32.95 7.23
C SER A 2 6.30 -31.51 7.39
N LEU A 3 6.70 -30.65 6.46
CA LEU A 3 6.07 -29.34 6.26
C LEU A 3 4.58 -29.57 6.00
N SER A 4 3.72 -28.97 6.82
CA SER A 4 2.30 -28.90 6.54
C SER A 4 2.08 -28.20 5.21
N ASP A 5 1.04 -28.61 4.47
CA ASP A 5 0.54 -28.04 3.21
C ASP A 5 0.13 -26.55 3.27
N THR A 6 0.62 -25.77 4.25
CA THR A 6 0.20 -24.40 4.57
C THR A 6 0.77 -23.32 3.65
N ASP A 7 1.79 -23.60 2.83
CA ASP A 7 2.42 -22.57 1.97
C ASP A 7 1.88 -22.52 0.52
N ALA A 8 0.88 -23.34 0.18
CA ALA A 8 0.29 -23.36 -1.17
C ALA A 8 -1.04 -22.60 -1.30
N ALA A 9 -1.55 -21.99 -0.22
CA ALA A 9 -2.79 -21.24 -0.27
C ALA A 9 -2.49 -19.74 -0.42
N VAL A 10 -2.82 -19.18 -1.59
CA VAL A 10 -3.10 -17.75 -1.79
C VAL A 10 -4.40 -17.40 -1.01
N GLN A 11 -4.45 -17.71 0.28
CA GLN A 11 -5.67 -17.57 1.09
C GLN A 11 -5.99 -16.09 1.37
N ASN A 12 -4.98 -15.21 1.27
CA ASN A 12 -5.08 -13.79 1.58
C ASN A 12 -4.39 -12.88 0.55
N GLY A 13 -4.20 -13.30 -0.71
CA GLY A 13 -3.53 -12.47 -1.73
C GLY A 13 -2.05 -12.11 -1.45
N VAL A 14 -1.48 -12.60 -0.35
CA VAL A 14 -0.06 -12.50 0.04
C VAL A 14 0.60 -13.85 -0.21
N SER A 15 1.56 -13.88 -1.12
CA SER A 15 2.35 -15.09 -1.39
C SER A 15 3.43 -15.28 -0.32
N ARG A 16 3.61 -16.55 0.11
CA ARG A 16 4.64 -17.04 1.05
C ARG A 16 4.79 -16.15 2.28
N ILE A 17 3.69 -15.98 3.02
CA ILE A 17 3.58 -15.01 4.12
C ILE A 17 4.63 -15.24 5.22
N GLU A 18 4.95 -16.49 5.55
CA GLU A 18 5.96 -16.82 6.57
C GLU A 18 7.38 -16.50 6.09
N THR A 19 7.67 -16.74 4.81
CA THR A 19 8.91 -16.29 4.16
C THR A 19 9.01 -14.76 4.22
N LEU A 20 7.94 -14.04 3.86
CA LEU A 20 7.91 -12.58 3.93
C LEU A 20 8.16 -12.06 5.34
N ARG A 21 7.46 -12.60 6.35
CA ARG A 21 7.64 -12.25 7.76
C ARG A 21 9.08 -12.47 8.22
N THR A 22 9.67 -13.60 7.84
CA THR A 22 11.08 -13.93 8.17
C THR A 22 12.06 -12.96 7.52
N LEU A 23 11.85 -12.64 6.23
CA LEU A 23 12.66 -11.68 5.50
C LEU A 23 12.56 -10.27 6.09
N LEU A 24 11.35 -9.83 6.44
CA LEU A 24 11.12 -8.55 7.11
C LEU A 24 11.88 -8.48 8.44
N ALA A 25 11.85 -9.54 9.25
CA ALA A 25 12.55 -9.57 10.52
C ALA A 25 14.07 -9.49 10.38
N LYS A 26 14.64 -10.18 9.38
CA LYS A 26 16.09 -10.25 9.21
C LYS A 26 16.67 -9.06 8.46
N HIS A 27 15.97 -8.58 7.42
CA HIS A 27 16.49 -7.56 6.51
C HIS A 27 15.82 -6.19 6.69
N GLY A 28 14.57 -6.13 7.12
CA GLY A 28 13.77 -4.91 7.16
C GLY A 28 12.88 -4.74 5.93
N ALA A 29 12.36 -3.53 5.74
CA ALA A 29 11.41 -3.19 4.68
C ALA A 29 11.99 -2.14 3.72
N PRO A 30 12.53 -2.55 2.55
CA PRO A 30 13.03 -1.61 1.56
C PRO A 30 11.99 -0.56 1.14
N GLY A 31 12.43 0.69 0.98
CA GLY A 31 11.57 1.83 0.65
C GLY A 31 10.71 2.36 1.81
N SER A 32 10.71 1.71 2.97
CA SER A 32 10.05 2.23 4.17
C SER A 32 10.77 3.48 4.69
N ARG A 33 10.01 4.47 5.17
CA ARG A 33 10.59 5.69 5.80
C ARG A 33 10.66 5.60 7.32
N GLY A 34 9.84 4.75 7.95
CA GLY A 34 9.80 4.58 9.40
C GLY A 34 10.33 3.24 9.90
N CYS A 35 10.52 2.24 9.04
CA CYS A 35 11.13 0.97 9.43
C CYS A 35 12.62 0.99 9.07
N ARG A 36 13.49 0.65 10.03
CA ARG A 36 14.94 0.58 9.77
C ARG A 36 15.26 -0.67 8.95
N GLN A 37 16.19 -0.53 8.00
CA GLN A 37 16.81 -1.67 7.34
C GLN A 37 17.88 -2.28 8.25
N GLY A 38 17.91 -3.61 8.30
CA GLY A 38 18.81 -4.40 9.15
C GLY A 38 18.49 -4.33 10.64
N ALA A 39 19.20 -5.16 11.42
CA ALA A 39 19.20 -5.14 12.89
C ALA A 39 17.90 -5.55 13.62
N GLY A 40 16.98 -6.27 12.97
CA GLY A 40 15.82 -6.83 13.68
C GLY A 40 14.79 -5.78 14.14
N ASP A 41 14.73 -4.62 13.48
CA ASP A 41 13.75 -3.57 13.81
C ASP A 41 12.31 -4.06 13.64
N LEU A 42 12.05 -4.89 12.63
CA LEU A 42 10.73 -5.44 12.38
C LEU A 42 10.52 -6.73 13.16
N THR A 43 9.51 -6.73 14.01
CA THR A 43 9.02 -7.95 14.66
C THR A 43 7.80 -8.46 13.90
N PRO A 44 7.82 -9.71 13.41
CA PRO A 44 6.67 -10.32 12.77
C PRO A 44 5.45 -10.31 13.69
N ILE A 45 4.29 -10.04 13.12
CA ILE A 45 3.02 -10.20 13.80
C ILE A 45 2.58 -11.63 13.51
N ILE A 46 2.79 -12.50 14.49
CA ILE A 46 2.53 -13.94 14.43
C ILE A 46 1.20 -14.20 15.15
N ARG A 47 0.48 -15.23 14.71
CA ARG A 47 -0.71 -15.74 15.41
C ARG A 47 -0.32 -16.27 16.79
N ASP A 48 -1.09 -15.93 17.83
CA ASP A 48 -1.02 -16.62 19.12
C ASP A 48 -1.94 -17.85 19.11
N GLY A 49 -1.36 -19.06 19.10
CA GLY A 49 -2.02 -20.32 19.50
C GLY A 49 -2.53 -21.27 18.42
N ASP A 50 -2.70 -22.55 18.81
CA ASP A 50 -3.41 -23.60 18.07
C ASP A 50 -4.93 -23.35 18.14
N VAL A 51 -5.50 -22.70 17.13
CA VAL A 51 -6.96 -22.56 16.98
C VAL A 51 -7.38 -23.09 15.62
N ASP A 52 -8.45 -23.90 15.60
CA ASP A 52 -8.97 -24.59 14.42
C ASP A 52 -9.15 -23.63 13.23
N VAL A 53 -8.44 -23.94 12.14
CA VAL A 53 -8.38 -23.17 10.89
C VAL A 53 -9.75 -23.10 10.18
N ASP A 54 -10.70 -23.93 10.60
CA ASP A 54 -12.00 -24.12 9.96
C ASP A 54 -13.11 -23.19 10.50
N VAL A 55 -12.84 -22.31 11.47
CA VAL A 55 -13.90 -21.58 12.20
C VAL A 55 -13.83 -20.05 12.13
N GLU A 56 -12.66 -19.42 12.03
CA GLU A 56 -12.54 -17.94 12.01
C GLU A 56 -11.52 -17.41 10.98
N PRO A 57 -11.86 -16.37 10.20
CA PRO A 57 -10.90 -15.67 9.33
C PRO A 57 -9.67 -15.17 10.09
N GLU A 58 -8.47 -15.31 9.51
CA GLU A 58 -7.17 -14.94 10.11
C GLU A 58 -7.11 -13.51 10.67
N LEU A 59 -7.83 -12.57 10.05
CA LEU A 59 -7.87 -11.19 10.52
C LEU A 59 -8.66 -11.02 11.83
N VAL A 60 -9.66 -11.86 12.09
CA VAL A 60 -10.40 -11.90 13.38
C VAL A 60 -9.47 -12.30 14.52
N GLN A 61 -8.58 -13.25 14.24
CA GLN A 61 -7.64 -13.80 15.22
C GLN A 61 -6.49 -12.83 15.52
N VAL A 62 -6.00 -12.09 14.51
CA VAL A 62 -4.94 -11.07 14.67
C VAL A 62 -5.45 -9.79 15.34
N LEU A 63 -6.75 -9.47 15.17
CA LEU A 63 -7.36 -8.24 15.70
C LEU A 63 -8.13 -8.44 17.03
N GLY A 64 -8.17 -9.66 17.58
CA GLY A 64 -8.74 -9.97 18.90
C GLY A 64 -7.73 -9.84 20.06
N GLY A 65 -8.21 -9.55 21.28
CA GLY A 65 -7.40 -9.61 22.52
C GLY A 65 -6.49 -8.39 22.79
N GLU A 66 -5.25 -8.61 23.25
CA GLU A 66 -4.24 -7.55 23.57
C GLU A 66 -3.85 -6.66 22.36
N HIS A 67 -4.44 -6.94 21.20
CA HIS A 67 -4.22 -6.28 19.93
C HIS A 67 -5.38 -5.39 19.46
N GLU A 68 -6.34 -5.04 20.33
CA GLU A 68 -7.44 -4.10 20.03
C GLU A 68 -6.96 -2.79 19.37
N LEU A 69 -5.75 -2.32 19.68
CA LEU A 69 -5.16 -1.13 19.06
C LEU A 69 -4.93 -1.29 17.54
N MET A 70 -4.80 -2.52 17.02
CA MET A 70 -4.67 -2.79 15.58
C MET A 70 -5.99 -2.61 14.82
N LEU A 71 -7.15 -2.58 15.52
CA LEU A 71 -8.41 -2.17 14.90
C LEU A 71 -8.36 -0.72 14.42
N ASP A 72 -7.45 0.09 14.96
CA ASP A 72 -7.15 1.46 14.52
C ASP A 72 -6.03 1.53 13.46
N LEU A 73 -5.70 0.42 12.80
CA LEU A 73 -5.13 0.45 11.45
C LEU A 73 -6.25 0.63 10.43
N HIS A 74 -5.90 1.19 9.26
CA HIS A 74 -6.84 1.33 8.15
C HIS A 74 -7.57 0.00 7.87
N PRO A 75 -8.91 -0.03 7.72
CA PRO A 75 -9.70 -1.28 7.72
C PRO A 75 -9.31 -2.31 6.67
N HIS A 76 -8.68 -1.88 5.59
CA HIS A 76 -8.21 -2.74 4.50
C HIS A 76 -6.81 -3.35 4.71
N LEU A 77 -6.16 -3.09 5.85
CA LEU A 77 -4.80 -3.54 6.11
C LEU A 77 -4.78 -4.85 6.89
N PHE A 78 -3.98 -5.78 6.40
CA PHE A 78 -3.54 -6.96 7.11
C PHE A 78 -2.11 -6.74 7.64
N PRO A 79 -1.89 -6.68 8.96
CA PRO A 79 -0.58 -6.35 9.51
C PRO A 79 0.38 -7.55 9.44
N LEU A 80 1.60 -7.32 8.96
CA LEU A 80 2.63 -8.36 8.74
C LEU A 80 3.77 -8.28 9.77
N ALA A 81 4.24 -7.07 10.04
CA ALA A 81 5.32 -6.81 10.98
C ALA A 81 5.21 -5.40 11.56
N ARG A 82 5.77 -5.21 12.77
CA ARG A 82 5.83 -3.92 13.46
C ARG A 82 7.26 -3.50 13.70
N SER A 83 7.59 -2.25 13.38
CA SER A 83 8.85 -1.62 13.74
C SER A 83 8.91 -1.36 15.25
N GLN A 84 9.97 -1.84 15.89
CA GLN A 84 10.26 -1.60 17.29
C GLN A 84 10.74 -0.17 17.53
N SER A 85 11.39 0.45 16.55
CA SER A 85 11.95 1.79 16.68
C SER A 85 10.93 2.92 16.47
N THR A 86 9.94 2.73 15.60
CA THR A 86 8.93 3.78 15.32
C THR A 86 7.51 3.38 15.68
N GLY A 87 7.24 2.09 15.85
CA GLY A 87 5.89 1.57 16.00
C GLY A 87 5.10 1.51 14.68
N ASN A 88 5.72 1.83 13.54
CA ASN A 88 5.10 1.67 12.23
C ASN A 88 4.86 0.20 11.90
N TYR A 89 3.94 -0.04 10.97
CA TYR A 89 3.55 -1.36 10.52
C TYR A 89 3.84 -1.51 9.04
N VAL A 90 4.39 -2.67 8.69
CA VAL A 90 4.35 -3.18 7.31
C VAL A 90 3.10 -4.04 7.20
N CYS A 91 2.25 -3.74 6.23
CA CYS A 91 0.95 -4.37 6.04
C CYS A 91 0.79 -4.83 4.58
N ALA A 92 -0.06 -5.83 4.36
CA ALA A 92 -0.63 -6.09 3.05
C ALA A 92 -1.98 -5.36 2.94
N LEU A 93 -2.23 -4.72 1.79
CA LEU A 93 -3.46 -3.99 1.51
C LEU A 93 -4.43 -4.89 0.72
N ARG A 94 -5.51 -5.31 1.37
CA ARG A 94 -6.62 -5.96 0.66
C ARG A 94 -7.48 -4.89 -0.01
N ARG A 95 -7.35 -4.73 -1.32
CA ARG A 95 -8.21 -3.81 -2.08
C ARG A 95 -9.62 -4.38 -2.11
N ALA A 96 -10.59 -3.63 -1.59
CA ALA A 96 -12.00 -4.03 -1.63
C ALA A 96 -12.48 -4.22 -3.09
N PHE A 97 -11.96 -3.41 -4.00
CA PHE A 97 -12.26 -3.46 -5.41
C PHE A 97 -11.02 -3.08 -6.21
N ALA A 98 -10.63 -3.92 -7.16
CA ALA A 98 -9.53 -3.68 -8.08
C ALA A 98 -10.14 -3.63 -9.48
N ASN A 99 -10.47 -2.43 -9.96
CA ASN A 99 -10.77 -2.21 -11.39
C ASN A 99 -9.46 -2.03 -12.17
N ASP A 100 -8.43 -2.81 -11.83
CA ASP A 100 -7.23 -2.91 -12.67
C ASP A 100 -7.60 -3.83 -13.84
N ALA A 101 -7.39 -3.38 -15.07
CA ALA A 101 -7.80 -4.07 -16.30
C ALA A 101 -7.25 -5.51 -16.44
N ASP A 102 -6.26 -5.87 -15.63
CA ASP A 102 -5.59 -7.17 -15.61
C ASP A 102 -6.21 -8.17 -14.60
N TYR A 103 -7.12 -7.75 -13.72
CA TYR A 103 -7.70 -8.63 -12.70
C TYR A 103 -9.24 -8.68 -12.82
N GLU A 104 -9.75 -9.88 -13.14
CA GLU A 104 -11.21 -10.12 -13.28
C GLU A 104 -11.98 -9.94 -11.96
N SER A 105 -11.31 -9.99 -10.81
CA SER A 105 -11.90 -9.73 -9.49
C SER A 105 -10.84 -9.40 -8.43
N SER A 106 -11.22 -8.60 -7.43
CA SER A 106 -10.34 -8.21 -6.31
C SER A 106 -9.95 -9.37 -5.37
N SER A 107 -10.66 -10.49 -5.40
CA SER A 107 -10.40 -11.65 -4.55
C SER A 107 -9.15 -12.45 -4.97
N MET A 108 -8.73 -12.34 -6.24
CA MET A 108 -7.56 -13.04 -6.79
C MET A 108 -6.37 -12.10 -7.06
N ALA A 109 -6.54 -10.79 -6.88
CA ALA A 109 -5.48 -9.82 -7.08
C ALA A 109 -4.44 -9.93 -5.95
N PRO A 110 -3.14 -9.90 -6.25
CA PRO A 110 -2.11 -9.88 -5.22
C PRO A 110 -2.19 -8.58 -4.43
N TRP A 111 -2.01 -8.69 -3.10
CA TRP A 111 -2.16 -7.55 -2.20
C TRP A 111 -0.88 -6.70 -2.19
N PRO A 112 -0.97 -5.38 -2.46
CA PRO A 112 0.16 -4.49 -2.32
C PRO A 112 0.71 -4.50 -0.89
N ILE A 113 2.03 -4.34 -0.77
CA ILE A 113 2.70 -4.16 0.52
C ILE A 113 2.84 -2.67 0.78
N VAL A 114 2.39 -2.23 1.95
CA VAL A 114 2.36 -0.83 2.36
C VAL A 114 2.97 -0.62 3.74
N GLU A 115 3.37 0.60 4.02
CA GLU A 115 3.69 1.10 5.36
C GLU A 115 2.52 1.92 5.90
N SER A 116 2.15 1.73 7.16
CA SER A 116 1.17 2.55 7.86
C SER A 116 1.48 2.60 9.37
N LYS A 117 0.66 3.32 10.15
CA LYS A 117 0.71 3.33 11.61
C LYS A 117 -0.69 3.45 12.18
N ILE A 118 -0.85 3.10 13.45
CA ILE A 118 -2.11 3.25 14.17
C ILE A 118 -2.56 4.71 14.13
N ASN A 119 -3.82 4.94 13.79
CA ASN A 119 -4.42 6.27 13.60
C ASN A 119 -3.78 7.13 12.50
N ALA A 120 -2.99 6.55 11.58
CA ALA A 120 -2.59 7.28 10.38
C ALA A 120 -3.82 7.63 9.53
N PRO A 121 -3.85 8.81 8.88
CA PRO A 121 -4.86 9.12 7.87
C PRO A 121 -4.75 8.22 6.63
N GLY A 122 -3.63 7.52 6.44
CA GLY A 122 -3.42 6.68 5.27
C GLY A 122 -2.20 5.77 5.34
N MET A 123 -1.63 5.49 4.18
CA MET A 123 -0.58 4.51 3.98
C MET A 123 0.37 4.92 2.85
N ARG A 124 1.55 4.29 2.80
CA ARG A 124 2.52 4.46 1.72
C ARG A 124 2.78 3.13 1.02
N LEU A 125 2.70 3.11 -0.30
CA LEU A 125 3.04 1.93 -1.09
C LEU A 125 4.55 1.61 -1.01
N LEU A 126 4.88 0.36 -0.68
CA LEU A 126 6.25 -0.17 -0.73
C LEU A 126 6.44 -1.08 -1.94
N SER A 127 5.45 -1.92 -2.26
CA SER A 127 5.50 -2.80 -3.43
C SER A 127 4.10 -3.21 -3.89
N LEU A 128 3.96 -3.51 -5.17
CA LEU A 128 2.68 -3.96 -5.75
C LEU A 128 2.23 -5.35 -5.27
N ASN A 129 3.15 -6.17 -4.76
CA ASN A 129 2.84 -7.49 -4.20
C ASN A 129 3.97 -8.00 -3.30
N SER A 130 3.73 -9.08 -2.57
CA SER A 130 4.72 -9.67 -1.66
C SER A 130 5.94 -10.24 -2.38
N GLU A 131 5.79 -10.83 -3.57
CA GLU A 131 6.89 -11.47 -4.29
C GLU A 131 7.91 -10.46 -4.84
N HIS A 132 7.45 -9.38 -5.47
CA HIS A 132 8.31 -8.26 -5.84
C HIS A 132 9.06 -7.74 -4.62
N PHE A 133 8.36 -7.59 -3.49
CA PHE A 133 8.95 -7.08 -2.27
C PHE A 133 10.04 -8.02 -1.70
N MET A 134 9.74 -9.31 -1.58
CA MET A 134 10.70 -10.31 -1.10
C MET A 134 11.90 -10.47 -2.04
N ARG A 135 11.68 -10.43 -3.37
CA ARG A 135 12.78 -10.52 -4.34
C ARG A 135 13.66 -9.27 -4.32
N ARG A 136 13.10 -8.10 -4.02
CA ARG A 136 13.88 -6.88 -3.76
C ARG A 136 14.76 -7.02 -2.53
N ILE A 137 14.22 -7.56 -1.43
CA ILE A 137 15.00 -7.89 -0.23
C ILE A 137 16.18 -8.81 -0.59
N ALA A 138 15.94 -9.85 -1.41
CA ALA A 138 17.00 -10.76 -1.84
C ALA A 138 18.09 -10.06 -2.67
N CYS A 139 17.74 -9.20 -3.62
CA CYS A 139 18.75 -8.51 -4.44
C CYS A 139 19.52 -7.42 -3.67
N GLU A 140 18.89 -6.71 -2.73
CA GLU A 140 19.57 -5.78 -1.81
C GLU A 140 20.53 -6.51 -0.87
N ALA A 141 20.13 -7.69 -0.37
CA ALA A 141 21.01 -8.51 0.43
C ALA A 141 22.21 -9.06 -0.37
N ASP A 142 21.99 -9.49 -1.62
CA ASP A 142 23.06 -9.94 -2.54
C ASP A 142 24.08 -8.82 -2.82
N ASP A 143 23.62 -7.60 -3.10
CA ASP A 143 24.49 -6.44 -3.36
C ASP A 143 25.32 -6.03 -2.13
N SER A 144 24.78 -6.24 -0.91
CA SER A 144 25.49 -5.96 0.34
C SER A 144 26.68 -6.89 0.64
N GLY A 145 26.83 -7.99 -0.13
CA GLY A 145 27.92 -8.97 0.03
C GLY A 145 27.85 -9.82 1.30
N THR A 146 26.75 -9.73 2.08
CA THR A 146 26.53 -10.50 3.32
C THR A 146 25.18 -11.24 3.34
N GLY A 147 24.50 -11.31 2.19
CA GLY A 147 23.11 -11.75 2.07
C GLY A 147 22.85 -13.23 1.78
N GLU A 148 23.83 -14.13 1.89
CA GLU A 148 23.64 -15.55 1.50
C GLU A 148 22.43 -16.20 2.21
N GLU A 149 22.27 -15.95 3.52
CA GLU A 149 21.14 -16.46 4.30
C GLU A 149 19.80 -15.90 3.79
N ILE A 150 19.73 -14.59 3.54
CA ILE A 150 18.52 -13.92 3.05
C ILE A 150 18.10 -14.47 1.68
N VAL A 151 19.07 -14.65 0.78
CA VAL A 151 18.82 -15.21 -0.55
C VAL A 151 18.37 -16.68 -0.45
N ALA A 152 18.95 -17.46 0.44
CA ALA A 152 18.53 -18.84 0.68
C ALA A 152 17.08 -18.92 1.18
N ILE A 153 16.70 -18.07 2.15
CA ILE A 153 15.32 -17.96 2.65
C ILE A 153 14.35 -17.57 1.53
N TYR A 154 14.70 -16.57 0.71
CA TYR A 154 13.87 -16.16 -0.41
C TYR A 154 13.69 -17.28 -1.46
N ASN A 155 14.74 -18.05 -1.73
CA ASN A 155 14.71 -19.11 -2.74
C ASN A 155 13.98 -20.38 -2.27
N GLU A 156 13.68 -20.50 -0.97
CA GLU A 156 12.94 -21.64 -0.44
C GLU A 156 11.54 -21.70 -1.08
N GLY A 157 11.20 -22.87 -1.63
CA GLY A 157 9.91 -23.11 -2.27
C GLY A 157 9.78 -22.64 -3.73
N LEU A 158 10.75 -21.88 -4.25
CA LEU A 158 10.75 -21.40 -5.66
C LEU A 158 11.18 -22.50 -6.65
N GLY A 159 10.74 -22.36 -7.91
CA GLY A 159 11.02 -23.27 -9.01
C GLY A 159 10.14 -24.52 -9.03
N GLN A 160 9.05 -24.51 -8.26
CA GLN A 160 8.14 -25.65 -8.08
C GLN A 160 6.85 -25.52 -8.90
N GLY A 161 6.66 -24.41 -9.62
CA GLY A 161 5.44 -24.10 -10.37
C GLY A 161 4.25 -23.76 -9.48
N LYS A 162 4.50 -23.22 -8.28
CA LYS A 162 3.46 -22.92 -7.27
C LYS A 162 2.94 -21.48 -7.37
N LEU A 163 3.74 -20.56 -7.89
CA LEU A 163 3.31 -19.18 -8.12
C LEU A 163 2.61 -19.02 -9.48
N PRO A 164 1.55 -18.19 -9.58
CA PRO A 164 0.87 -17.92 -10.85
C PRO A 164 1.76 -17.27 -11.91
N ASP A 165 2.71 -16.42 -11.49
CA ASP A 165 3.70 -15.80 -12.37
C ASP A 165 4.98 -16.63 -12.38
N ALA A 166 5.23 -17.32 -13.51
CA ALA A 166 6.41 -18.14 -13.69
C ALA A 166 7.73 -17.36 -13.54
N GLY A 167 7.75 -16.07 -13.89
CA GLY A 167 8.92 -15.22 -13.72
C GLY A 167 9.22 -14.91 -12.25
N LEU A 168 8.20 -14.91 -11.38
CA LEU A 168 8.35 -14.76 -9.93
C LEU A 168 8.62 -16.11 -9.24
N ASP A 169 8.19 -17.23 -9.84
CA ASP A 169 8.53 -18.58 -9.37
C ASP A 169 10.01 -18.94 -9.58
N GLU A 170 10.73 -18.25 -10.47
CA GLU A 170 12.15 -18.49 -10.69
C GLU A 170 13.01 -18.10 -9.48
N PRO A 171 13.84 -19.02 -8.93
CA PRO A 171 14.79 -18.69 -7.88
C PRO A 171 15.71 -17.53 -8.28
N TYR A 172 16.04 -16.67 -7.32
CA TYR A 172 17.04 -15.64 -7.48
C TYR A 172 18.44 -16.26 -7.63
N GLU A 173 19.19 -15.87 -8.66
CA GLU A 173 20.58 -16.29 -8.89
C GLU A 173 21.53 -15.33 -8.13
N PRO A 174 22.26 -15.79 -7.09
CA PRO A 174 23.26 -14.97 -6.40
C PRO A 174 24.29 -14.34 -7.35
N GLY A 175 24.69 -13.10 -7.09
CA GLY A 175 25.57 -12.33 -7.97
C GLY A 175 24.88 -11.70 -9.18
N SER A 176 23.56 -11.82 -9.30
CA SER A 176 22.81 -11.24 -10.42
C SER A 176 22.88 -9.70 -10.47
N VAL A 177 22.93 -9.03 -9.32
CA VAL A 177 23.12 -7.56 -9.28
C VAL A 177 24.48 -7.19 -9.86
N ALA A 178 25.54 -7.85 -9.39
CA ALA A 178 26.91 -7.62 -9.86
C ALA A 178 27.07 -7.93 -11.36
N LYS A 179 26.44 -9.01 -11.84
CA LYS A 179 26.42 -9.42 -13.26
C LYS A 179 25.74 -8.37 -14.16
N LEU A 180 24.70 -7.71 -13.67
CA LEU A 180 24.06 -6.61 -14.40
C LEU A 180 24.95 -5.35 -14.44
N GLY A 181 25.70 -5.07 -13.38
CA GLY A 181 26.74 -4.03 -13.34
C GLY A 181 26.24 -2.59 -13.24
N TYR A 182 24.95 -2.38 -12.97
CA TYR A 182 24.33 -1.05 -12.88
C TYR A 182 23.88 -0.66 -11.46
N GLY A 183 24.22 -1.46 -10.44
CA GLY A 183 23.79 -1.29 -9.05
C GLY A 183 22.40 -1.86 -8.76
N VAL A 184 22.09 -2.03 -7.47
CA VAL A 184 20.87 -2.72 -7.01
C VAL A 184 19.58 -2.01 -7.40
N ASP A 185 19.50 -0.68 -7.31
CA ASP A 185 18.27 0.05 -7.65
C ASP A 185 17.85 -0.19 -9.11
N LYS A 186 18.83 -0.15 -10.03
CA LYS A 186 18.60 -0.40 -11.44
C LYS A 186 18.34 -1.88 -11.73
N TYR A 187 18.93 -2.79 -10.95
CA TYR A 187 18.57 -4.21 -11.02
C TYR A 187 17.11 -4.42 -10.63
N ALA A 188 16.68 -3.88 -9.48
CA ALA A 188 15.33 -4.02 -8.98
C ALA A 188 14.29 -3.50 -10.00
N LEU A 189 14.49 -2.31 -10.55
CA LEU A 189 13.59 -1.74 -11.56
C LEU A 189 13.53 -2.52 -12.88
N LEU A 190 14.62 -3.19 -13.30
CA LEU A 190 14.70 -3.89 -14.58
C LEU A 190 14.39 -5.40 -14.51
N ARG A 191 14.51 -6.01 -13.33
CA ARG A 191 14.49 -7.47 -13.15
C ARG A 191 13.55 -7.95 -12.05
N VAL A 192 13.08 -7.05 -11.18
CA VAL A 192 12.20 -7.42 -10.06
C VAL A 192 10.82 -6.83 -10.22
N GLY A 193 10.70 -5.50 -10.27
CA GLY A 193 9.41 -4.84 -10.36
C GLY A 193 9.50 -3.33 -10.17
N PRO A 194 8.38 -2.61 -10.34
CA PRO A 194 8.33 -1.19 -10.05
C PRO A 194 8.26 -0.96 -8.53
N PHE A 195 9.07 -0.02 -8.02
CA PHE A 195 9.06 0.39 -6.62
C PHE A 195 8.95 1.92 -6.49
N PRO A 196 7.97 2.48 -5.75
CA PRO A 196 7.73 3.91 -5.73
C PRO A 196 8.95 4.73 -5.32
N ASP A 197 9.64 4.32 -4.26
CA ASP A 197 10.83 5.01 -3.73
C ASP A 197 12.01 5.02 -4.72
N LEU A 198 12.17 3.98 -5.54
CA LEU A 198 13.21 3.94 -6.57
C LEU A 198 12.89 4.88 -7.73
N TYR A 199 11.61 5.01 -8.11
CA TYR A 199 11.19 6.03 -9.08
C TYR A 199 11.34 7.45 -8.52
N GLU A 200 10.99 7.68 -7.25
CA GLU A 200 11.22 8.96 -6.57
C GLU A 200 12.72 9.30 -6.58
N SER A 201 13.56 8.35 -6.20
CA SER A 201 15.02 8.51 -6.15
C SER A 201 15.60 8.79 -7.53
N MET A 202 15.17 8.06 -8.57
CA MET A 202 15.58 8.30 -9.95
C MET A 202 15.17 9.70 -10.42
N ALA A 203 13.95 10.13 -10.15
CA ALA A 203 13.47 11.47 -10.52
C ALA A 203 14.30 12.58 -9.84
N LEU A 204 14.58 12.44 -8.53
CA LEU A 204 15.39 13.39 -7.77
C LEU A 204 16.86 13.41 -8.23
N GLN A 205 17.42 12.27 -8.63
CA GLN A 205 18.78 12.20 -9.19
C GLN A 205 18.89 12.95 -10.54
N HIS A 206 17.88 12.85 -11.41
CA HIS A 206 17.83 13.64 -12.64
C HIS A 206 17.64 15.13 -12.36
N GLN A 207 16.77 15.48 -11.41
CA GLN A 207 16.57 16.86 -10.96
C GLN A 207 17.88 17.48 -10.46
N ALA A 208 18.63 16.77 -9.62
CA ALA A 208 19.90 17.23 -9.07
C ALA A 208 20.98 17.48 -10.15
N LYS A 209 20.84 16.84 -11.32
CA LYS A 209 21.71 17.04 -12.50
C LYS A 209 21.21 18.18 -13.42
N GLY A 210 20.09 18.82 -13.07
CA GLY A 210 19.45 19.83 -13.91
C GLY A 210 18.71 19.26 -15.12
N ASP A 211 18.47 17.94 -15.15
CA ASP A 211 17.75 17.26 -16.23
C ASP A 211 16.25 17.19 -15.90
N GLU A 212 15.56 18.31 -16.12
CA GLU A 212 14.12 18.44 -15.86
C GLU A 212 13.30 17.38 -16.61
N SER A 213 13.57 17.19 -17.91
CA SER A 213 12.82 16.25 -18.75
C SER A 213 12.89 14.83 -18.21
N SER A 214 14.09 14.30 -17.95
CA SER A 214 14.21 12.93 -17.42
C SER A 214 13.66 12.81 -16.00
N SER A 215 13.75 13.88 -15.20
CA SER A 215 13.18 13.93 -13.85
C SER A 215 11.66 13.78 -13.88
N LEU A 216 10.98 14.59 -14.71
CA LEU A 216 9.53 14.55 -14.85
C LEU A 216 9.06 13.25 -15.51
N ILE A 217 9.78 12.74 -16.52
CA ILE A 217 9.46 11.44 -17.15
C ILE A 217 9.52 10.30 -16.12
N ALA A 218 10.54 10.28 -15.25
CA ALA A 218 10.66 9.27 -14.21
C ALA A 218 9.46 9.30 -13.24
N ALA A 219 9.08 10.49 -12.76
CA ALA A 219 7.95 10.66 -11.85
C ALA A 219 6.60 10.35 -12.52
N GLU A 220 6.39 10.79 -13.76
CA GLU A 220 5.16 10.50 -14.53
C GLU A 220 5.04 9.00 -14.86
N THR A 221 6.15 8.33 -15.16
CA THR A 221 6.17 6.88 -15.36
C THR A 221 5.68 6.14 -14.12
N ALA A 222 6.03 6.62 -12.91
CA ALA A 222 5.53 6.03 -11.67
C ALA A 222 3.99 6.08 -11.57
N ASN A 223 3.37 7.20 -11.95
CA ASN A 223 1.91 7.35 -11.93
C ASN A 223 1.19 6.27 -12.78
N GLY A 224 1.80 5.88 -13.90
CA GLY A 224 1.26 4.80 -14.75
C GLY A 224 1.54 3.38 -14.23
N LYS A 225 2.50 3.20 -13.31
CA LYS A 225 2.89 1.90 -12.75
C LYS A 225 2.16 1.56 -11.45
N PHE A 226 1.71 2.56 -10.70
CA PHE A 226 1.12 2.39 -9.37
C PHE A 226 -0.34 2.89 -9.37
N THR A 227 -1.17 2.27 -10.21
CA THR A 227 -2.59 2.61 -10.32
C THR A 227 -3.31 2.45 -8.97
N GLY A 228 -4.19 3.41 -8.65
CA GLY A 228 -4.93 3.42 -7.39
C GLY A 228 -4.16 3.95 -6.18
N PHE A 229 -2.93 4.45 -6.35
CA PHE A 229 -2.18 5.10 -5.27
C PHE A 229 -1.93 6.59 -5.56
N GLY A 230 -2.57 7.46 -4.78
CA GLY A 230 -2.44 8.92 -4.92
C GLY A 230 -1.03 9.43 -4.60
N SER A 231 -0.26 8.72 -3.77
CA SER A 231 1.07 9.16 -3.32
C SER A 231 2.06 9.46 -4.45
N THR A 232 1.94 8.78 -5.59
CA THR A 232 2.81 9.06 -6.75
C THR A 232 2.47 10.38 -7.42
N PHE A 233 1.17 10.73 -7.49
CA PHE A 233 0.72 12.03 -7.96
C PHE A 233 1.08 13.14 -6.97
N ALA A 234 1.03 12.85 -5.66
CA ALA A 234 1.50 13.77 -4.62
C ALA A 234 3.00 14.06 -4.76
N PHE A 235 3.82 13.02 -4.98
CA PHE A 235 5.25 13.19 -5.27
C PHE A 235 5.47 13.96 -6.56
N TYR A 236 4.73 13.64 -7.63
CA TYR A 236 4.85 14.34 -8.91
C TYR A 236 4.51 15.83 -8.79
N ALA A 237 3.44 16.17 -8.07
CA ALA A 237 3.09 17.56 -7.76
C ALA A 237 4.22 18.26 -6.98
N LYS A 238 4.78 17.60 -5.96
CA LYS A 238 5.93 18.11 -5.20
C LYS A 238 7.15 18.34 -6.08
N LEU A 239 7.43 17.45 -7.02
CA LEU A 239 8.55 17.58 -7.94
C LEU A 239 8.33 18.75 -8.91
N LEU A 240 7.14 18.83 -9.52
CA LEU A 240 6.75 19.94 -10.40
C LEU A 240 6.89 21.30 -9.70
N SER A 241 6.52 21.39 -8.42
CA SER A 241 6.59 22.64 -7.67
C SER A 241 8.02 23.16 -7.48
N THR A 242 9.04 22.34 -7.71
CA THR A 242 10.45 22.75 -7.64
C THR A 242 10.97 23.40 -8.92
N PHE A 243 10.26 23.24 -10.04
CA PHE A 243 10.64 23.79 -11.35
C PHE A 243 9.91 25.12 -11.62
N PRO A 244 10.55 26.08 -12.32
CA PRO A 244 9.92 27.35 -12.66
C PRO A 244 8.74 27.14 -13.63
N ASN A 245 7.71 27.98 -13.51
CA ASN A 245 6.54 28.02 -14.41
C ASN A 245 5.68 26.74 -14.49
N ARG A 246 5.76 25.84 -13.51
CA ARG A 246 4.99 24.58 -13.46
C ARG A 246 3.80 24.61 -12.47
N GLN A 247 3.33 25.81 -12.09
CA GLN A 247 2.33 25.95 -11.02
C GLN A 247 0.95 25.38 -11.39
N GLU A 248 0.57 25.41 -12.67
CA GLU A 248 -0.70 24.81 -13.12
C GLU A 248 -0.60 23.28 -13.14
N GLU A 249 0.50 22.72 -13.66
CA GLU A 249 0.77 21.28 -13.65
C GLU A 249 0.84 20.72 -12.22
N THR A 250 1.48 21.46 -11.31
CA THR A 250 1.53 21.11 -9.87
C THR A 250 0.11 20.98 -9.29
N LYS A 251 -0.74 21.96 -9.57
CA LYS A 251 -2.13 22.00 -9.11
C LYS A 251 -2.95 20.86 -9.72
N ASP A 252 -2.79 20.61 -11.01
CA ASP A 252 -3.54 19.55 -11.70
C ASP A 252 -3.11 18.16 -11.20
N ALA A 253 -1.82 17.91 -11.02
CA ALA A 253 -1.30 16.66 -10.44
C ALA A 253 -1.82 16.43 -9.00
N ALA A 254 -1.80 17.46 -8.16
CA ALA A 254 -2.35 17.37 -6.80
C ALA A 254 -3.86 17.10 -6.81
N ARG A 255 -4.62 17.69 -7.74
CA ARG A 255 -6.05 17.41 -7.89
C ARG A 255 -6.33 16.01 -8.40
N VAL A 256 -5.45 15.42 -9.23
CA VAL A 256 -5.56 14.00 -9.60
C VAL A 256 -5.39 13.11 -8.37
N CYS A 257 -4.44 13.42 -7.48
CA CYS A 257 -4.29 12.70 -6.20
C CYS A 257 -5.59 12.69 -5.39
N LEU A 258 -6.34 13.81 -5.38
CA LEU A 258 -7.61 13.93 -4.65
C LEU A 258 -8.80 13.20 -5.30
N ARG A 259 -8.62 12.64 -6.49
CA ARG A 259 -9.63 11.81 -7.19
C ARG A 259 -9.40 10.31 -7.00
N ILE A 260 -8.36 9.95 -6.25
CA ILE A 260 -8.00 8.59 -5.85
C ILE A 260 -8.26 8.52 -4.33
N PRO A 261 -8.55 7.34 -3.74
CA PRO A 261 -8.81 7.26 -2.30
C PRO A 261 -7.77 8.02 -1.47
N ILE A 262 -8.24 8.94 -0.63
CA ILE A 262 -7.42 9.89 0.14
C ILE A 262 -6.38 9.16 1.02
N PRO A 263 -6.69 8.02 1.68
CA PRO A 263 -5.71 7.24 2.42
C PRO A 263 -4.49 6.77 1.60
N SER A 264 -4.58 6.75 0.27
CA SER A 264 -3.46 6.37 -0.59
C SER A 264 -2.54 7.55 -0.96
N GLY A 265 -2.91 8.78 -0.60
CA GLY A 265 -2.14 10.00 -0.89
C GLY A 265 -0.91 10.18 0.00
N GLY A 266 -0.95 9.60 1.21
CA GLY A 266 0.14 9.69 2.16
C GLY A 266 -0.21 9.07 3.52
N MET A 267 0.81 8.88 4.35
CA MET A 267 0.67 8.26 5.67
C MET A 267 0.59 9.32 6.78
N GLU A 268 1.19 10.49 6.56
CA GLU A 268 1.26 11.56 7.54
C GLU A 268 0.22 12.65 7.27
N VAL A 269 -0.23 13.32 8.33
CA VAL A 269 -1.07 14.53 8.23
C VAL A 269 -0.41 15.58 7.33
N GLU A 270 0.91 15.73 7.43
CA GLU A 270 1.65 16.66 6.57
C GLU A 270 1.64 16.26 5.10
N ASP A 271 1.61 14.95 4.78
CA ASP A 271 1.50 14.50 3.39
C ASP A 271 0.19 15.02 2.77
N LEU A 272 -0.93 14.89 3.51
CA LEU A 272 -2.25 15.36 3.06
C LEU A 272 -2.37 16.89 3.02
N ALA A 273 -1.82 17.59 4.02
CA ALA A 273 -1.77 19.05 4.03
C ALA A 273 -1.00 19.60 2.83
N GLN A 274 0.12 18.98 2.47
CA GLN A 274 0.92 19.37 1.31
C GLN A 274 0.14 19.20 0.00
N ILE A 275 -0.64 18.11 -0.14
CA ILE A 275 -1.52 17.90 -1.30
C ILE A 275 -2.57 19.02 -1.38
N ALA A 276 -3.20 19.39 -0.27
CA ALA A 276 -4.18 20.47 -0.21
C ALA A 276 -3.59 21.82 -0.65
N ARG A 277 -2.35 22.13 -0.22
CA ARG A 277 -1.62 23.34 -0.64
C ARG A 277 -1.33 23.32 -2.13
N PHE A 278 -0.79 22.22 -2.67
CA PHE A 278 -0.54 22.10 -4.11
C PHE A 278 -1.82 22.17 -4.95
N ALA A 279 -2.92 21.59 -4.47
CA ALA A 279 -4.23 21.65 -5.13
C ALA A 279 -4.89 23.04 -5.08
N ARG A 280 -4.26 24.02 -4.40
CA ARG A 280 -4.74 25.38 -4.12
C ARG A 280 -6.06 25.41 -3.35
N LEU A 281 -6.23 24.46 -2.43
CA LEU A 281 -7.32 24.45 -1.45
C LEU A 281 -6.92 25.13 -0.16
N ALA A 282 -5.61 25.16 0.12
CA ALA A 282 -4.98 25.78 1.28
C ALA A 282 -3.77 26.63 0.86
N THR A 283 -3.29 27.47 1.77
CA THR A 283 -2.07 28.27 1.62
C THR A 283 -0.97 27.76 2.56
N GLU A 284 0.26 28.23 2.36
CA GLU A 284 1.40 27.90 3.25
C GLU A 284 1.20 28.42 4.69
N ASP A 285 0.34 29.43 4.88
CA ASP A 285 0.02 29.97 6.20
C ASP A 285 -0.97 29.10 6.99
N ASP A 286 -1.70 28.22 6.30
CA ASP A 286 -2.61 27.28 6.95
C ASP A 286 -1.80 26.19 7.67
N SER A 287 -2.16 25.94 8.94
CA SER A 287 -1.67 24.77 9.66
C SER A 287 -2.10 23.48 8.93
N PRO A 288 -1.41 22.35 9.15
CA PRO A 288 -1.77 21.09 8.49
C PRO A 288 -3.23 20.69 8.72
N THR A 289 -3.75 20.90 9.94
CA THR A 289 -5.15 20.64 10.27
C THR A 289 -6.12 21.55 9.51
N GLU A 290 -5.82 22.85 9.38
CA GLU A 290 -6.66 23.78 8.61
C GLU A 290 -6.64 23.45 7.11
N ALA A 291 -5.48 23.07 6.58
CA ALA A 291 -5.34 22.65 5.19
C ALA A 291 -6.18 21.41 4.87
N ILE A 292 -6.15 20.41 5.75
CA ILE A 292 -6.98 19.21 5.61
C ILE A 292 -8.46 19.55 5.77
N ALA A 293 -8.85 20.41 6.71
CA ALA A 293 -10.25 20.82 6.85
C ALA A 293 -10.80 21.50 5.59
N LYS A 294 -10.01 22.37 4.94
CA LYS A 294 -10.39 22.98 3.65
C LYS A 294 -10.51 21.95 2.53
N MET A 295 -9.62 20.95 2.52
CA MET A 295 -9.71 19.83 1.60
C MET A 295 -10.97 18.98 1.85
N ALA A 296 -11.37 18.80 3.10
CA ALA A 296 -12.60 18.09 3.47
C ALA A 296 -13.86 18.80 2.93
N VAL A 297 -13.93 20.13 3.05
CA VAL A 297 -15.04 20.92 2.48
C VAL A 297 -15.17 20.71 0.96
N MET A 298 -14.04 20.68 0.25
CA MET A 298 -14.03 20.43 -1.19
C MET A 298 -14.53 19.03 -1.51
N TYR A 299 -14.02 18.03 -0.79
CA TYR A 299 -14.39 16.63 -0.95
C TYR A 299 -15.89 16.40 -0.73
N GLU A 300 -16.46 16.95 0.35
CA GLU A 300 -17.90 16.88 0.66
C GLU A 300 -18.75 17.62 -0.38
N THR A 301 -18.27 18.74 -0.90
CA THR A 301 -18.96 19.47 -1.98
C THR A 301 -19.04 18.63 -3.25
N ILE A 302 -17.95 17.96 -3.64
CA ILE A 302 -17.95 17.02 -4.77
C ILE A 302 -18.93 15.88 -4.49
N ARG A 303 -18.87 15.28 -3.30
CA ARG A 303 -19.76 14.18 -2.93
C ARG A 303 -21.23 14.56 -3.02
N GLN A 304 -21.60 15.75 -2.53
CA GLN A 304 -22.98 16.24 -2.62
C GLN A 304 -23.41 16.41 -4.09
N HIS A 305 -22.55 16.98 -4.93
CA HIS A 305 -22.85 17.11 -6.36
C HIS A 305 -23.02 15.75 -7.06
N GLU A 306 -22.23 14.75 -6.69
CA GLU A 306 -22.39 13.38 -7.21
C GLU A 306 -23.70 12.73 -6.73
N GLN A 307 -24.13 13.00 -5.50
CA GLN A 307 -25.40 12.51 -4.96
C GLN A 307 -26.61 13.18 -5.64
N ASP A 308 -26.49 14.45 -5.99
CA ASP A 308 -27.55 15.21 -6.67
C ASP A 308 -27.68 14.86 -8.16
N ASP A 309 -26.72 14.13 -8.75
CA ASP A 309 -26.77 13.67 -10.13
C ASP A 309 -27.61 12.37 -10.28
N ASP A 310 -28.93 12.53 -10.26
CA ASP A 310 -29.91 11.45 -10.40
C ASP A 310 -29.65 10.57 -11.65
N ALA A 311 -29.20 11.18 -12.75
CA ALA A 311 -28.96 10.47 -14.00
C ALA A 311 -27.72 9.57 -13.91
N ALA A 312 -26.64 10.05 -13.31
CA ALA A 312 -25.46 9.24 -13.04
C ALA A 312 -25.77 8.13 -12.04
N ASN A 313 -26.47 8.44 -10.95
CA ASN A 313 -26.78 7.47 -9.89
C ASN A 313 -27.73 6.36 -10.34
N ALA A 314 -28.68 6.65 -11.23
CA ALA A 314 -29.56 5.64 -11.82
C ALA A 314 -28.82 4.61 -12.69
N SER A 315 -27.59 4.92 -13.13
CA SER A 315 -26.77 4.04 -13.97
C SER A 315 -25.77 3.16 -13.19
N LYS A 316 -25.59 3.40 -11.89
CA LYS A 316 -24.64 2.66 -11.05
C LYS A 316 -25.18 1.30 -10.63
N THR A 317 -24.32 0.28 -10.68
CA THR A 317 -24.63 -1.03 -10.10
C THR A 317 -24.65 -0.96 -8.57
N PRO A 318 -25.32 -1.89 -7.87
CA PRO A 318 -25.26 -1.98 -6.41
C PRO A 318 -23.83 -2.06 -5.87
N GLU A 319 -22.95 -2.77 -6.59
CA GLU A 319 -21.53 -2.87 -6.26
C GLU A 319 -20.81 -1.51 -6.38
N GLN A 320 -21.06 -0.74 -7.45
CA GLN A 320 -20.51 0.61 -7.61
C GLN A 320 -20.98 1.56 -6.51
N ASN A 321 -22.25 1.48 -6.10
CA ASN A 321 -22.75 2.28 -4.99
C ASN A 321 -22.07 1.91 -3.66
N ALA A 322 -21.84 0.62 -3.42
CA ALA A 322 -21.12 0.17 -2.23
C ALA A 322 -19.64 0.59 -2.24
N ILE A 323 -18.98 0.57 -3.41
CA ILE A 323 -17.62 1.12 -3.60
C ILE A 323 -17.59 2.59 -3.17
N ASP A 324 -18.50 3.38 -3.72
CA ASP A 324 -18.56 4.82 -3.50
C ASP A 324 -18.86 5.15 -2.03
N GLU A 325 -19.75 4.40 -1.38
CA GLU A 325 -20.08 4.58 0.03
C GLU A 325 -18.93 4.17 0.96
N ALA A 326 -18.27 3.04 0.69
CA ALA A 326 -17.12 2.59 1.47
C ALA A 326 -15.93 3.56 1.33
N ASN A 327 -15.62 4.00 0.11
CA ASN A 327 -14.56 4.99 -0.13
C ASN A 327 -14.88 6.32 0.57
N PHE A 328 -16.13 6.78 0.52
CA PHE A 328 -16.55 7.98 1.23
C PHE A 328 -16.32 7.87 2.74
N LEU A 329 -16.64 6.74 3.37
CA LEU A 329 -16.38 6.52 4.79
C LEU A 329 -14.87 6.54 5.11
N LEU A 330 -14.06 5.89 4.29
CA LEU A 330 -12.61 5.82 4.49
C LEU A 330 -11.96 7.20 4.33
N ASP A 331 -12.30 7.92 3.26
CA ASP A 331 -11.80 9.27 2.99
C ASP A 331 -12.26 10.26 4.06
N SER A 332 -13.50 10.12 4.56
CA SER A 332 -14.01 10.95 5.65
C SER A 332 -13.18 10.81 6.93
N VAL A 333 -12.77 9.59 7.31
CA VAL A 333 -11.91 9.38 8.48
C VAL A 333 -10.51 9.95 8.24
N ALA A 334 -9.96 9.80 7.03
CA ALA A 334 -8.67 10.40 6.68
C ALA A 334 -8.66 11.93 6.77
N LEU A 335 -9.78 12.57 6.38
CA LEU A 335 -9.93 14.03 6.31
C LEU A 335 -10.33 14.65 7.66
N HIS A 336 -11.27 14.06 8.37
CA HIS A 336 -11.78 14.63 9.62
C HIS A 336 -11.02 14.14 10.86
N GLY A 337 -10.16 13.15 10.68
CA GLY A 337 -9.63 12.37 11.78
C GLY A 337 -10.71 11.48 12.40
N GLY A 338 -10.28 10.61 13.30
CA GLY A 338 -11.14 9.62 13.93
C GLY A 338 -10.43 8.28 14.06
N ARG A 339 -11.13 7.32 14.65
CA ARG A 339 -10.63 5.97 14.83
C ARG A 339 -11.14 5.09 13.70
N TRP A 340 -10.24 4.35 13.05
CA TRP A 340 -10.64 3.41 12.01
C TRP A 340 -11.56 2.32 12.57
N SER A 341 -11.40 1.96 13.85
CA SER A 341 -12.28 1.01 14.53
C SER A 341 -13.75 1.43 14.54
N ASP A 342 -14.06 2.74 14.58
CA ASP A 342 -15.44 3.26 14.67
C ASP A 342 -16.26 3.03 13.39
N ILE A 343 -15.61 2.82 12.24
CA ILE A 343 -16.29 2.66 10.94
C ILE A 343 -16.34 1.21 10.45
N ARG A 344 -15.65 0.27 11.12
CA ARG A 344 -15.52 -1.14 10.68
C ARG A 344 -16.85 -1.82 10.45
N SER A 345 -17.77 -1.76 11.41
CA SER A 345 -19.08 -2.40 11.26
C SER A 345 -19.95 -1.78 10.17
N LYS A 346 -19.81 -0.47 9.92
CA LYS A 346 -20.50 0.17 8.79
C LYS A 346 -19.95 -0.33 7.46
N LEU A 347 -18.62 -0.44 7.34
CA LEU A 347 -17.98 -1.02 6.16
C LEU A 347 -18.38 -2.48 5.95
N GLY A 348 -18.45 -3.28 7.03
CA GLY A 348 -18.91 -4.67 6.98
C GLY A 348 -20.31 -4.79 6.37
N ILE A 349 -21.26 -3.97 6.85
CA ILE A 349 -22.63 -3.91 6.30
C ILE A 349 -22.64 -3.51 4.82
N ILE A 350 -21.85 -2.49 4.44
CA ILE A 350 -21.76 -2.04 3.04
C ILE A 350 -21.27 -3.18 2.14
N TYR A 351 -20.18 -3.86 2.51
CA TYR A 351 -19.65 -4.97 1.71
C TYR A 351 -20.60 -6.16 1.65
N HIS A 352 -21.22 -6.54 2.77
CA HIS A 352 -22.20 -7.61 2.79
C HIS A 352 -23.39 -7.32 1.88
N SER A 353 -23.90 -6.08 1.90
CA SER A 353 -25.01 -5.66 1.03
C SER A 353 -24.68 -5.73 -0.47
N ALA A 354 -23.38 -5.67 -0.81
CA ALA A 354 -22.87 -5.84 -2.16
C ALA A 354 -22.51 -7.30 -2.50
N GLY A 355 -22.79 -8.26 -1.62
CA GLY A 355 -22.44 -9.68 -1.80
C GLY A 355 -20.95 -9.99 -1.61
N ARG A 356 -20.21 -9.11 -0.91
CA ARG A 356 -18.77 -9.24 -0.63
C ARG A 356 -18.53 -9.66 0.82
N ASP A 357 -19.11 -10.80 1.19
CA ASP A 357 -19.02 -11.40 2.53
C ASP A 357 -17.58 -11.61 2.99
N ASP A 358 -16.71 -11.98 2.06
CA ASP A 358 -15.27 -12.15 2.26
C ASP A 358 -14.57 -10.87 2.72
N MET A 359 -15.01 -9.72 2.20
CA MET A 359 -14.51 -8.40 2.55
C MET A 359 -15.22 -7.84 3.79
N ALA A 360 -16.51 -8.14 3.95
CA ALA A 360 -17.30 -7.76 5.12
C ALA A 360 -16.69 -8.33 6.41
N LEU A 361 -16.42 -9.64 6.44
CA LEU A 361 -15.75 -10.31 7.55
C LEU A 361 -14.31 -9.84 7.77
N PHE A 362 -13.64 -9.38 6.71
CA PHE A 362 -12.30 -8.84 6.83
C PHE A 362 -12.33 -7.48 7.55
N VAL A 363 -13.15 -6.55 7.10
CA VAL A 363 -13.15 -5.21 7.71
C VAL A 363 -13.84 -5.17 9.07
N ASP A 364 -14.86 -6.01 9.28
CA ASP A 364 -15.55 -6.23 10.55
C ASP A 364 -15.46 -7.69 11.00
N PRO A 365 -14.36 -8.06 11.69
CA PRO A 365 -14.17 -9.42 12.17
C PRO A 365 -15.22 -9.90 13.18
N GLY A 366 -15.93 -8.98 13.84
CA GLY A 366 -17.00 -9.31 14.80
C GLY A 366 -18.36 -9.56 14.14
N MET A 367 -18.47 -9.37 12.83
CA MET A 367 -19.73 -9.51 12.08
C MET A 367 -20.17 -10.97 12.03
N LYS A 368 -21.46 -11.20 12.30
CA LYS A 368 -22.12 -12.50 12.09
C LYS A 368 -22.97 -12.40 10.83
N LEU A 369 -22.59 -13.16 9.80
CA LEU A 369 -23.31 -13.25 8.52
C LEU A 369 -24.56 -14.14 8.61
#